data_AF-A0A659UQV6-F1
#
_entry.id   AF-A0A659UQV6-F1
#
_cell.length_a   1.000
_cell.length_b   1.000
_cell.length_c   1.000
_cell.angle_alpha   90.00
_cell.angle_beta   90.00
_cell.angle_gamma   90.00
#
_symmetry.space_group_name_H-M   'P 1'
#
loop_
_entity.id
_entity.type
_entity.pdbx_description
1 polymer ?
#
loop_
_entity_poly.entity_id
_entity_poly.type
_entity_poly.pdbx_seq_one_letter_code
_entity_poly.pdbx_strand_id
1 'polypeptide(L)'
;VADPSDLETLRARLRQINPGAQLLDVGETKTGVAALFDCGLYNPATKSADVRRWLGDEAAHDHDHHHGEHDHADHDRGHGHDHGHRHDQRVRSYSLVHEGPVPFSAIEMFLDLLRSTHGEHLLRMKGVIELKEDPSRPLVVHGV
;
A
#
# COMPACT_ATOMS: atom_id res chain seq x y z
N VAL A 1 24.31 -4.81 17.78
CA VAL A 1 22.97 -4.22 17.97
C VAL A 1 22.76 -3.32 16.77
N ALA A 2 21.67 -3.49 16.01
CA ALA A 2 21.40 -2.63 14.86
C ALA A 2 21.28 -1.17 15.32
N ASP A 3 21.81 -0.23 14.54
CA ASP A 3 21.73 1.19 14.86
C ASP A 3 20.26 1.64 14.75
N PRO A 4 19.74 2.50 15.65
CA PRO A 4 18.42 3.11 15.49
C PRO A 4 18.17 3.70 14.10
N SER A 5 19.21 4.23 13.45
CA SER A 5 19.17 4.72 12.06
C SER A 5 18.82 3.63 11.04
N ASP A 6 19.32 2.41 11.24
CA ASP A 6 19.06 1.27 10.36
C ASP A 6 17.59 0.83 10.47
N LEU A 7 17.01 0.90 11.68
CA LEU A 7 15.62 0.53 11.92
C LEU A 7 14.65 1.49 11.24
N GLU A 8 14.90 2.80 11.32
CA GLU A 8 14.08 3.80 10.64
C GLU A 8 14.17 3.66 9.11
N THR A 9 15.35 3.40 8.59
CA THR A 9 15.56 3.12 7.16
C THR A 9 14.76 1.89 6.71
N LEU A 10 14.75 0.82 7.51
CA LEU A 10 13.97 -0.39 7.23
C LEU A 10 12.46 -0.11 7.26
N ARG A 11 11.96 0.60 8.27
CA ARG A 11 10.53 0.96 8.40
C ARG A 11 10.06 1.77 7.20
N ALA A 12 10.84 2.78 6.79
CA ALA A 12 10.54 3.59 5.61
C ALA A 12 10.44 2.72 4.35
N ARG A 13 11.39 1.79 4.16
CA ARG A 13 11.37 0.88 3.01
C ARG A 13 10.16 -0.07 3.01
N LEU A 14 9.79 -0.62 4.16
CA LEU A 14 8.63 -1.51 4.25
C LEU A 14 7.32 -0.77 3.92
N ARG A 15 7.18 0.50 4.35
CA ARG A 15 6.04 1.35 3.99
C ARG A 15 5.98 1.64 2.49
N GLN A 16 7.12 1.89 1.85
CA GLN A 16 7.17 2.06 0.39
C GLN A 16 6.73 0.79 -0.37
N ILE A 17 7.04 -0.39 0.15
CA ILE A 17 6.64 -1.66 -0.47
C ILE A 17 5.15 -1.90 -0.30
N ASN A 18 4.63 -1.78 0.93
CA ASN A 18 3.23 -2.01 1.24
C ASN A 18 2.75 -1.04 2.34
N PRO A 19 2.14 0.10 1.96
CA PRO A 19 1.68 1.08 2.94
C PRO A 19 0.57 0.50 3.82
N GLY A 20 -0.32 -0.33 3.25
CA GLY A 20 -1.44 -0.93 3.96
C GLY A 20 -1.09 -2.10 4.89
N ALA A 21 0.20 -2.47 5.03
CA ALA A 21 0.62 -3.49 5.98
C ALA A 21 0.84 -2.90 7.39
N GLN A 22 0.29 -3.57 8.40
CA GLN A 22 0.62 -3.26 9.79
C GLN A 22 2.03 -3.75 10.11
N LEU A 23 2.88 -2.85 10.60
CA LEU A 23 4.21 -3.18 11.11
C LEU A 23 4.10 -3.46 12.61
N LEU A 24 4.56 -4.65 13.02
CA LEU A 24 4.53 -5.11 14.39
C LEU A 24 5.96 -5.14 14.93
N ASP A 25 6.27 -4.31 15.93
CA ASP A 25 7.58 -4.30 16.59
C ASP A 25 7.60 -5.28 17.77
N VAL A 26 8.53 -6.24 17.73
CA VAL A 26 8.66 -7.28 18.77
C VAL A 26 9.02 -6.69 20.14
N GLY A 27 9.63 -5.49 20.19
CA GLY A 27 9.97 -4.80 21.43
C GLY A 27 8.79 -4.13 22.14
N GLU A 28 7.63 -4.00 21.47
CA GLU A 28 6.45 -3.39 22.07
C GLU A 28 5.62 -4.42 22.84
N THR A 29 5.22 -4.08 24.07
CA THR A 29 4.41 -4.95 24.94
C THR A 29 3.02 -5.28 24.36
N LYS A 30 2.57 -4.52 23.36
CA LYS A 30 1.30 -4.72 22.64
C LYS A 30 1.40 -5.79 21.54
N THR A 31 2.61 -6.22 21.17
CA THR A 31 2.87 -7.23 20.14
C THR A 31 2.77 -8.64 20.72
N GLY A 32 1.61 -8.96 21.28
CA GLY A 32 1.30 -10.32 21.72
C GLY A 32 0.99 -11.25 20.53
N VAL A 33 1.00 -12.57 20.77
CA VAL A 33 0.65 -13.60 19.78
C VAL A 33 -0.68 -13.31 19.06
N ALA A 34 -1.65 -12.71 19.77
CA ALA A 34 -2.94 -12.33 19.20
C ALA A 34 -2.83 -11.34 18.02
N ALA A 35 -1.83 -10.45 18.03
CA ALA A 35 -1.62 -9.48 16.94
C ALA A 35 -1.23 -10.14 15.61
N LEU A 36 -0.69 -11.37 15.64
CA LEU A 36 -0.39 -12.15 14.43
C LEU A 36 -1.64 -12.73 13.77
N PHE A 37 -2.72 -12.91 14.53
CA PHE A 37 -3.98 -13.50 14.06
C PHE A 37 -5.06 -12.44 13.76
N ASP A 38 -4.92 -11.23 14.28
CA ASP A 38 -5.85 -10.11 14.08
C ASP A 38 -5.44 -9.22 12.88
N CYS A 39 -5.28 -9.80 11.69
CA CYS A 39 -4.67 -9.14 10.52
C CYS A 39 -5.67 -8.52 9.52
N GLY A 40 -6.80 -7.97 10.00
CA GLY A 40 -7.54 -6.97 9.22
C GLY A 40 -9.04 -7.23 9.06
N LEU A 41 -9.46 -8.04 8.08
CA LEU A 41 -10.84 -7.96 7.56
C LEU A 41 -11.91 -8.34 8.57
N TYR A 42 -11.65 -9.26 9.50
CA TYR A 42 -12.66 -9.77 10.42
C TYR A 42 -12.17 -9.69 11.85
N ASN A 43 -12.87 -8.92 12.67
CA ASN A 43 -12.61 -8.89 14.10
C ASN A 43 -13.41 -10.04 14.77
N PRO A 44 -12.74 -11.04 15.37
CA PRO A 44 -13.42 -12.20 15.95
C PRO A 44 -14.24 -11.86 17.21
N ALA A 45 -13.92 -10.77 17.90
CA ALA A 45 -14.64 -10.33 19.10
C ALA A 45 -15.95 -9.61 18.76
N THR A 46 -15.93 -8.75 17.74
CA THR A 46 -17.11 -7.99 17.30
C THR A 46 -17.87 -8.66 16.15
N LYS A 47 -17.28 -9.69 15.54
CA LYS A 47 -17.77 -10.38 14.33
C LYS A 47 -18.08 -9.44 13.17
N SER A 48 -17.45 -8.27 13.16
CA SER A 48 -17.66 -7.23 12.16
C SER A 48 -16.48 -7.16 11.22
N ALA A 49 -16.74 -6.70 9.99
CA ALA A 49 -15.68 -6.44 9.04
C ALA A 49 -15.09 -5.05 9.26
N ASP A 50 -13.76 -4.95 9.42
CA ASP A 50 -13.05 -3.67 9.41
C ASP A 50 -12.51 -3.39 8.01
N VAL A 51 -13.39 -2.85 7.17
CA VAL A 51 -13.11 -2.63 5.74
C VAL A 51 -12.02 -1.57 5.54
N ARG A 52 -11.96 -0.53 6.39
CA ARG A 52 -10.93 0.53 6.29
C ARG A 52 -9.54 -0.01 6.64
N ARG A 53 -9.42 -0.73 7.76
CA ARG A 53 -8.16 -1.41 8.14
C ARG A 53 -7.76 -2.45 7.10
N TRP A 54 -8.74 -3.17 6.52
CA TRP A 54 -8.47 -4.13 5.46
C TRP A 54 -7.99 -3.46 4.17
N LEU A 55 -8.54 -2.31 3.76
CA LEU A 55 -8.06 -1.54 2.61
C LEU A 55 -6.68 -0.94 2.87
N GLY A 56 -6.33 -0.66 4.13
CA GLY A 56 -5.06 -0.03 4.49
C GLY A 56 -5.09 1.50 4.37
N ASP A 57 -6.29 2.10 4.40
CA ASP A 57 -6.55 3.50 4.12
C ASP A 57 -5.86 4.46 5.12
N GLU A 58 -5.76 4.06 6.40
CA GLU A 58 -5.09 4.87 7.44
C GLU A 58 -3.59 5.08 7.19
N ALA A 59 -2.97 4.24 6.36
CA ALA A 59 -1.56 4.37 6.02
C ALA A 59 -1.29 5.14 4.72
N ALA A 60 -2.32 5.35 3.89
CA ALA A 60 -2.20 6.10 2.63
C ALA A 60 -2.20 7.62 2.86
N HIS A 61 -2.87 8.09 3.91
CA HIS A 61 -2.98 9.52 4.25
C HIS A 61 -1.73 10.14 4.89
N ASP A 62 -0.72 9.36 5.26
CA ASP A 62 0.51 9.84 5.90
C ASP A 62 1.65 10.15 4.90
N HIS A 63 1.37 9.98 3.61
CA HIS A 63 2.27 10.34 2.51
C HIS A 63 1.76 11.60 1.79
N ASP A 64 1.70 12.70 2.52
CA ASP A 64 1.49 14.01 1.92
C ASP A 64 2.67 14.30 0.98
N HIS A 65 2.36 14.60 -0.27
CA HIS A 65 3.32 14.75 -1.35
C HIS A 65 4.16 16.02 -1.14
N HIS A 66 5.34 15.90 -0.52
CA HIS A 66 6.38 16.90 -0.66
C HIS A 66 6.93 16.87 -2.10
N HIS A 67 6.21 17.51 -3.02
CA HIS A 67 6.77 17.99 -4.27
C HIS A 67 7.74 19.13 -3.93
N GLY A 68 9.02 18.79 -3.72
CA GLY A 68 10.09 19.76 -3.72
C GLY A 68 10.21 20.40 -5.11
N GLU A 69 10.00 21.71 -5.17
CA GLU A 69 10.34 22.57 -6.31
C GLU A 69 11.81 22.35 -6.70
N HIS A 70 12.03 21.87 -7.93
CA HIS A 70 13.35 21.87 -8.55
C HIS A 70 13.61 23.24 -9.16
N ASP A 71 14.25 24.14 -8.42
CA ASP A 71 14.85 25.35 -8.98
C ASP A 71 16.32 25.09 -9.32
N HIS A 72 16.69 25.38 -10.56
CA HIS A 72 17.99 25.05 -11.15
C HIS A 72 19.08 26.02 -10.67
N ALA A 73 20.04 25.53 -9.88
CA ALA A 73 21.28 26.24 -9.60
C ALA A 73 22.49 25.40 -10.06
N ASP A 74 23.15 25.92 -11.08
CA ASP A 74 24.34 25.44 -11.76
C ASP A 74 25.59 25.64 -10.88
N HIS A 75 26.29 24.57 -10.49
CA HIS A 75 27.68 24.64 -10.02
C HIS A 75 28.43 23.30 -10.19
N ASP A 76 29.49 23.35 -11.02
CA ASP A 76 30.60 22.40 -11.08
C ASP A 76 31.23 22.10 -9.71
N ARG A 77 31.48 20.81 -9.42
CA ARG A 77 32.75 20.21 -8.91
C ARG A 77 32.55 18.82 -8.29
N GLY A 78 33.37 17.86 -8.76
CA GLY A 78 34.20 17.00 -7.89
C GLY A 78 33.56 15.78 -7.21
N HIS A 79 34.00 14.60 -7.67
CA HIS A 79 34.16 13.32 -6.95
C HIS A 79 33.24 12.99 -5.76
N GLY A 80 32.35 12.02 -5.98
CA GLY A 80 31.78 11.19 -4.93
C GLY A 80 31.34 9.85 -5.52
N HIS A 81 32.00 8.77 -5.12
CA HIS A 81 31.51 7.42 -5.36
C HIS A 81 30.19 7.26 -4.61
N ASP A 82 29.08 7.55 -5.28
CA ASP A 82 27.78 7.19 -4.73
C ASP A 82 27.56 5.71 -5.03
N HIS A 83 27.88 4.88 -4.04
CA HIS A 83 27.33 3.54 -3.90
C HIS A 83 25.83 3.67 -3.60
N GLY A 84 25.10 4.22 -4.58
CA GLY A 84 23.65 4.37 -4.52
C GLY A 84 23.06 2.97 -4.49
N HIS A 85 22.67 2.56 -3.29
CA HIS A 85 21.90 1.38 -2.97
C HIS A 85 20.72 1.23 -3.94
N ARG A 86 20.93 0.53 -5.07
CA ARG A 86 19.87 0.10 -6.02
C ARG A 86 19.02 -1.02 -5.40
N HIS A 87 18.70 -0.91 -4.13
CA HIS A 87 17.95 -1.92 -3.42
C HIS A 87 16.46 -1.62 -3.57
N ASP A 88 15.87 -2.33 -4.53
CA ASP A 88 14.54 -2.92 -4.44
C ASP A 88 13.34 -2.08 -4.92
N GLN A 89 13.32 -1.76 -6.22
CA GLN A 89 12.13 -1.24 -6.92
C GLN A 89 11.25 -2.35 -7.55
N ARG A 90 11.44 -3.62 -7.17
CA ARG A 90 10.79 -4.77 -7.83
C ARG A 90 9.30 -4.91 -7.49
N VAL A 91 8.88 -4.36 -6.36
CA VAL A 91 7.48 -4.40 -5.89
C VAL A 91 7.05 -2.99 -5.56
N ARG A 92 5.88 -2.60 -6.05
CA ARG A 92 5.28 -1.29 -5.81
C ARG A 92 3.81 -1.47 -5.47
N SER A 93 3.30 -0.61 -4.60
CA SER A 93 1.87 -0.51 -4.28
C SER A 93 1.28 0.74 -4.91
N TYR A 94 0.07 0.62 -5.44
CA TYR A 94 -0.67 1.72 -6.06
C TYR A 94 -2.05 1.81 -5.43
N SER A 95 -2.49 3.03 -5.11
CA SER A 95 -3.87 3.32 -4.68
C SER A 95 -4.57 4.09 -5.80
N LEU A 96 -5.75 3.61 -6.20
CA LEU A 96 -6.58 4.23 -7.22
C LEU A 96 -7.89 4.68 -6.56
N VAL A 97 -8.18 5.98 -6.65
CA VAL A 97 -9.42 6.56 -6.15
C VAL A 97 -10.19 7.12 -7.34
N HIS A 98 -11.47 6.76 -7.43
CA HIS A 98 -12.37 7.25 -8.46
C HIS A 98 -13.61 7.85 -7.79
N GLU A 99 -13.96 9.07 -8.16
CA GLU A 99 -15.14 9.76 -7.64
C GLU A 99 -16.42 9.25 -8.30
N GLY A 100 -17.30 8.67 -7.49
CA GLY A 100 -18.63 8.21 -7.89
C GLY A 100 -18.68 6.82 -8.52
N PRO A 101 -19.89 6.36 -8.88
CA PRO A 101 -20.15 4.98 -9.23
C PRO A 101 -19.60 4.61 -10.61
N VAL A 102 -19.13 3.37 -10.74
CA VAL A 102 -18.52 2.82 -11.96
C VAL A 102 -19.42 1.72 -12.54
N PRO A 103 -19.64 1.67 -13.88
CA PRO A 103 -20.37 0.56 -14.49
C PRO A 103 -19.62 -0.76 -14.28
N PHE A 104 -20.35 -1.84 -14.01
CA PHE A 104 -19.76 -3.16 -13.78
C PHE A 104 -18.87 -3.62 -14.95
N SER A 105 -19.33 -3.38 -16.18
CA SER A 105 -18.59 -3.74 -17.40
C SER A 105 -17.22 -3.04 -17.53
N ALA A 106 -17.10 -1.81 -17.01
CA ALA A 106 -15.83 -1.10 -17.00
C ALA A 106 -14.84 -1.72 -16.02
N ILE A 107 -15.33 -2.22 -14.88
CA ILE A 107 -14.51 -2.94 -13.91
C ILE A 107 -14.04 -4.29 -14.46
N GLU A 108 -14.92 -5.05 -15.13
CA GLU A 108 -14.52 -6.30 -15.78
C GLU A 108 -13.39 -6.07 -16.79
N MET A 109 -13.56 -5.06 -17.66
CA MET A 109 -12.57 -4.71 -18.67
C MET A 109 -11.22 -4.29 -18.06
N PHE A 110 -11.26 -3.53 -16.96
CA PHE A 110 -10.07 -3.15 -16.20
C PHE A 110 -9.34 -4.37 -15.61
N LEU A 111 -10.09 -5.29 -15.00
CA LEU A 111 -9.52 -6.50 -14.41
C LEU A 111 -8.91 -7.42 -15.48
N ASP A 112 -9.57 -7.56 -16.62
CA ASP A 112 -9.06 -8.34 -17.75
C ASP A 112 -7.76 -7.74 -18.32
N LEU A 113 -7.74 -6.41 -18.51
CA LEU A 113 -6.53 -5.70 -18.92
C LEU A 113 -5.40 -5.94 -17.92
N LEU A 114 -5.64 -5.72 -16.62
CA LEU A 114 -4.64 -5.88 -15.57
C LEU A 114 -4.05 -7.30 -15.54
N ARG A 115 -4.90 -8.31 -15.70
CA ARG A 115 -4.46 -9.72 -15.72
C ARG A 115 -3.67 -10.05 -16.97
N SER A 116 -4.05 -9.52 -18.13
CA SER A 116 -3.36 -9.78 -19.40
C SER A 116 -1.98 -9.11 -19.49
N THR A 117 -1.84 -7.89 -18.96
CA THR A 117 -0.57 -7.14 -19.02
C THR A 117 0.35 -7.39 -17.84
N HIS A 118 -0.20 -7.65 -16.65
CA HIS A 118 0.57 -7.70 -15.41
C HIS A 118 0.27 -8.93 -14.53
N GLY A 119 -0.44 -9.94 -15.05
CA GLY A 119 -0.89 -11.10 -14.26
C GLY A 119 0.22 -11.80 -13.47
N GLU A 120 1.38 -12.07 -14.08
CA GLU A 120 2.51 -12.73 -13.42
C GLU A 120 3.25 -11.83 -12.40
N HIS A 121 2.95 -10.54 -12.39
CA HIS A 121 3.59 -9.54 -11.53
C HIS A 121 2.65 -8.98 -10.46
N LEU A 122 1.37 -9.36 -10.49
CA LEU A 122 0.38 -8.91 -9.53
C LEU A 122 0.43 -9.80 -8.28
N LEU A 123 0.91 -9.24 -7.17
CA LEU A 123 1.02 -9.96 -5.90
C LEU A 123 -0.27 -9.93 -5.07
N ARG A 124 -0.96 -8.78 -5.06
CA ARG A 124 -2.19 -8.58 -4.30
C ARG A 124 -2.96 -7.39 -4.83
N MET A 125 -4.29 -7.50 -4.82
CA MET A 125 -5.19 -6.39 -5.10
C MET A 125 -6.37 -6.41 -4.13
N LYS A 126 -6.78 -5.23 -3.69
CA LYS A 126 -8.00 -5.01 -2.92
C LYS A 126 -8.73 -3.82 -3.48
N GLY A 127 -10.06 -3.82 -3.37
CA GLY A 127 -10.85 -2.66 -3.71
C GLY A 127 -12.27 -2.77 -3.18
N VAL A 128 -12.88 -1.62 -2.93
CA VAL A 128 -14.32 -1.46 -2.73
C VAL A 128 -14.78 -0.42 -3.75
N ILE A 129 -15.74 -0.80 -4.59
CA ILE A 129 -16.16 0.00 -5.74
C ILE A 129 -17.67 0.16 -5.69
N GLU A 130 -18.15 1.39 -5.74
CA GLU A 130 -19.57 1.68 -5.92
C GLU A 130 -19.98 1.37 -7.36
N LEU A 131 -21.05 0.58 -7.56
CA LEU A 131 -21.54 0.21 -8.88
C LEU A 131 -22.69 1.12 -9.32
N LYS A 132 -22.72 1.48 -10.61
CA LYS A 132 -23.85 2.26 -11.17
C LYS A 132 -25.15 1.48 -11.16
N GLU A 133 -25.06 0.17 -11.35
CA GLU A 133 -26.21 -0.73 -11.49
C GLU A 133 -26.87 -1.05 -10.14
N ASP A 134 -26.09 -1.08 -9.06
CA ASP A 134 -26.58 -1.31 -7.69
C ASP A 134 -25.76 -0.49 -6.67
N PRO A 135 -26.11 0.80 -6.48
CA PRO A 135 -25.41 1.67 -5.51
C PRO A 135 -25.53 1.19 -4.05
N SER A 136 -26.54 0.37 -3.74
CA SER A 136 -26.76 -0.13 -2.38
C SER A 136 -25.82 -1.28 -1.99
N ARG A 137 -25.16 -1.89 -2.98
CA ARG A 137 -24.32 -3.07 -2.81
C ARG A 137 -22.99 -2.89 -3.57
N PRO A 138 -21.98 -2.26 -2.93
CA PRO A 138 -20.69 -2.07 -3.57
C PRO A 138 -20.00 -3.41 -3.88
N LEU A 139 -19.22 -3.42 -4.95
CA LEU A 139 -18.39 -4.54 -5.32
C LEU A 139 -17.13 -4.57 -4.44
N VAL A 140 -16.84 -5.72 -3.85
CA VAL A 140 -15.59 -5.97 -3.12
C VAL A 140 -14.69 -6.86 -3.97
N VAL A 141 -13.47 -6.39 -4.22
CA VAL A 141 -12.45 -7.10 -5.00
C VAL A 141 -11.32 -7.54 -4.08
N HIS A 142 -10.90 -8.79 -4.20
CA HIS A 142 -9.72 -9.35 -3.52
C HIS A 142 -9.02 -10.32 -4.48
N GLY A 143 -7.80 -9.98 -4.90
CA GLY A 143 -6.92 -10.84 -5.68
C GLY A 143 -5.64 -11.18 -4.92
N VAL A 144 -5.19 -12.44 -5.02
CA VAL A 144 -3.94 -13.01 -4.48
C VAL A 144 -3.29 -13.91 -5.53
#